data_AF-U5ERC0-F1
#
_entry.id   AF-U5ERC0-F1
#
_cell.length_a   1.000
_cell.length_b   1.000
_cell.length_c   1.000
_cell.angle_alpha   90.00
_cell.angle_beta   90.00
_cell.angle_gamma   90.00
#
_symmetry.space_group_name_H-M   'P 1'
#
loop_
_entity.id
_entity.type
_entity.pdbx_description
1 polymer ?
#
loop_
_entity_poly.entity_id
_entity_poly.type
_entity_poly.pdbx_seq_one_letter_code
_entity_poly.pdbx_strand_id
1 'polypeptide(L)' 'MRAKDGDVLITDGPYAEGTEHIGGFALIQAADLDEATEWAGRLSAVLTLPIEVRPVAHG' A
#
# COMPACT_ATOMS: atom_id res chain seq x y z
N MET A 1 5.37 -13.01 2.05
CA MET A 1 6.25 -13.35 3.20
C MET A 1 5.39 -13.48 4.44
N ARG A 2 5.32 -14.68 5.03
CA ARG A 2 4.69 -14.89 6.34
C ARG A 2 5.80 -15.26 7.30
N ALA A 3 6.17 -14.36 8.22
CA ALA A 3 7.13 -14.69 9.26
C ALA A 3 6.41 -15.48 10.35
N LYS A 4 6.68 -16.78 10.43
CA LYS A 4 6.32 -17.59 11.59
C LYS A 4 7.59 -18.33 12.01
N ASP A 5 8.01 -18.12 13.26
CA ASP A 5 9.04 -18.90 13.94
C ASP A 5 10.42 -18.95 13.24
N GLY A 6 10.86 -17.85 12.60
CA GLY A 6 12.23 -17.69 12.11
C GLY A 6 12.52 -18.36 10.76
N ASP A 7 11.64 -19.21 10.25
CA ASP A 7 11.76 -19.79 8.92
C ASP A 7 11.07 -18.89 7.88
N VAL A 8 11.87 -18.25 7.03
CA VAL A 8 11.38 -17.43 5.93
C VAL A 8 10.89 -18.35 4.81
N LEU A 9 9.57 -18.56 4.75
CA LEU A 9 8.94 -19.23 3.61
C LEU A 9 8.88 -18.25 2.43
N ILE A 10 9.77 -18.46 1.46
CA ILE A 10 9.74 -17.81 0.14
C ILE A 10 8.86 -18.66 -0.77
N THR A 11 7.72 -18.11 -1.20
CA THR A 11 6.82 -18.76 -2.16
C THR A 11 7.00 -18.11 -3.53
N ASP A 12 7.06 -18.93 -4.57
CA ASP A 12 7.29 -18.49 -5.96
C ASP A 12 5.96 -18.04 -6.63
N GLY A 13 5.24 -17.15 -5.95
CA GLY A 13 3.93 -16.67 -6.39
C GLY A 13 3.37 -15.53 -5.53
N PRO A 14 2.44 -14.74 -6.07
CA PRO A 14 1.80 -13.65 -5.34
C PRO A 14 1.11 -14.15 -4.06
N TYR A 15 1.15 -13.34 -3.00
CA TYR A 15 0.68 -13.71 -1.65
C TYR A 15 -0.80 -14.14 -1.60
N ALA A 16 -1.61 -13.65 -2.55
CA ALA A 16 -2.96 -14.12 -2.82
C ALA A 16 -3.17 -14.07 -4.35
N GLU A 17 -3.71 -15.13 -4.94
CA GLU A 17 -4.28 -15.05 -6.30
C GLU A 17 -5.49 -14.12 -6.24
N GLY A 18 -5.28 -12.86 -6.61
CA GLY A 18 -6.33 -11.85 -6.75
C GLY A 18 -6.27 -11.26 -8.16
N THR A 19 -7.43 -10.87 -8.69
CA THR A 19 -7.54 -10.17 -9.99
C THR A 19 -6.72 -8.88 -10.01
N GLU A 20 -6.47 -8.28 -8.84
CA GLU A 20 -5.68 -7.07 -8.65
C GLU A 20 -4.56 -7.33 -7.65
N HIS A 21 -3.34 -6.88 -7.98
CA HIS A 21 -2.15 -7.01 -7.13
C HIS A 21 -1.82 -5.66 -6.48
N ILE A 22 -1.53 -5.67 -5.17
CA ILE A 22 -1.02 -4.48 -4.48
C ILE A 22 0.43 -4.23 -4.93
N GLY A 23 0.65 -3.16 -5.69
CA GLY A 23 1.97 -2.75 -6.18
C GLY A 23 2.88 -2.12 -5.11
N GLY A 24 2.32 -1.69 -3.98
CA GLY A 24 3.04 -1.08 -2.87
C GLY A 24 2.11 -0.29 -1.94
N PHE A 25 2.67 0.33 -0.91
CA PHE A 25 1.97 1.28 -0.05
C PHE A 25 2.91 2.42 0.38
N ALA A 26 2.35 3.59 0.67
CA ALA A 26 3.06 4.73 1.23
C ALA A 26 2.33 5.21 2.49
N LEU A 27 3.09 5.61 3.50
CA LEU A 27 2.58 6.27 4.71
C LEU A 27 3.06 7.71 4.70
N ILE A 28 2.12 8.65 4.86
CA ILE A 28 2.41 10.08 4.89
C ILE A 28 1.76 10.71 6.12
N GLN A 29 2.38 11.78 6.60
CA GLN A 29 1.73 12.72 7.51
C GLN A 29 1.00 13.76 6.65
N ALA A 30 -0.28 13.97 6.91
CA ALA A 30 -1.10 15.01 6.29
C ALA A 30 -1.94 15.67 7.39
N ALA A 31 -2.30 16.94 7.20
CA ALA A 31 -3.17 17.69 8.10
C ALA A 31 -4.59 17.12 8.11
N ASP A 32 -5.08 16.67 6.95
CA ASP A 32 -6.41 16.08 6.75
C ASP A 32 -6.45 15.14 5.54
N LEU A 33 -7.64 14.60 5.26
CA LEU A 33 -7.86 13.66 4.15
C LEU A 33 -7.75 14.33 2.77
N ASP A 34 -8.03 15.63 2.66
CA ASP A 34 -7.97 16.35 1.39
C ASP A 34 -6.50 16.54 0.99
N GLU A 35 -5.64 16.94 1.92
CA GLU A 35 -4.20 17.01 1.69
C GLU A 35 -3.63 15.61 1.34
N ALA A 36 -4.05 14.57 2.04
CA ALA A 36 -3.62 13.20 1.74
C ALA A 36 -4.04 12.76 0.33
N THR A 37 -5.23 13.15 -0.10
CA THR A 37 -5.77 12.84 -1.44
C THR A 37 -5.03 13.61 -2.53
N GLU A 38 -4.62 14.85 -2.29
CA GLU A 38 -3.80 15.61 -3.22
C GLU A 38 -2.44 14.91 -3.47
N TRP A 39 -1.78 14.46 -2.39
CA TRP A 39 -0.55 13.69 -2.49
C TRP A 39 -0.74 12.37 -3.24
N ALA A 40 -1.83 11.65 -2.97
CA ALA A 40 -2.16 10.42 -3.69
C ALA A 40 -2.36 10.67 -5.19
N GLY A 41 -3.00 11.79 -5.58
CA GLY A 41 -3.14 12.18 -6.99
C GLY A 41 -1.78 12.39 -7.67
N ARG A 42 -0.85 13.08 -7.01
CA ARG A 42 0.52 13.26 -7.52
C ARG A 42 1.25 11.93 -7.70
N LEU A 43 1.15 11.02 -6.72
CA LEU A 43 1.76 9.69 -6.80
C LEU A 43 1.13 8.84 -7.91
N SER A 44 -0.20 8.89 -8.06
CA SER A 44 -0.90 8.16 -9.12
C SER A 44 -0.45 8.61 -10.51
N ALA A 45 -0.26 9.92 -10.71
CA ALA A 45 0.25 10.47 -11.97
C ALA A 45 1.69 10.00 -12.28
N VAL A 46 2.57 9.91 -11.28
CA VAL A 46 3.96 9.47 -11.45
C VAL A 46 4.06 7.95 -11.65
N LEU A 47 3.29 7.18 -10.88
CA LEU A 47 3.33 5.72 -10.89
C LEU A 47 2.47 5.12 -12.01
N THR A 48 1.57 5.90 -12.60
CA THR A 48 0.57 5.45 -13.59
C THR A 48 -0.33 4.33 -13.08
N LEU A 49 -0.54 4.29 -11.75
CA LEU A 49 -1.34 3.28 -11.05
C LEU A 49 -2.42 3.96 -10.19
N PRO A 50 -3.59 3.31 -10.00
CA PRO A 50 -4.61 3.79 -9.07
C PRO A 50 -4.11 3.71 -7.63
N ILE A 51 -4.56 4.65 -6.78
CA ILE A 51 -4.20 4.72 -5.36
C ILE A 51 -5.46 4.87 -4.51
N GLU A 52 -5.61 4.01 -3.50
CA GLU A 52 -6.62 4.13 -2.45
C GLU A 52 -6.03 4.86 -1.23
N VAL A 53 -6.74 5.86 -0.72
CA VAL A 53 -6.34 6.62 0.48
C VAL A 53 -7.13 6.13 1.69
N ARG A 54 -6.44 5.73 2.76
CA ARG A 54 -7.05 5.25 3.99
C ARG A 54 -6.44 5.95 5.21
N PRO A 55 -7.24 6.54 6.11
CA PRO A 55 -6.75 7.03 7.40
C PRO A 55 -6.21 5.88 8.25
N VAL A 56 -5.12 6.13 8.97
CA VAL A 56 -4.55 5.17 9.92
C VAL A 56 -4.95 5.62 11.33
N ALA A 57 -5.61 4.75 12.09
CA ALA A 57 -5.93 5.06 13.48
C ALA A 57 -4.63 5.20 14.29
N HIS A 58 -4.49 6.31 15.02
CA HIS A 58 -3.53 6.37 16.11
C HIS A 58 -4.10 5.55 17.28
N GLY A 59 -3.35 4.54 17.73
CA GLY A 59 -3.64 3.77 18.94
C GLY A 59 -3.33 4.54 20.22
#